data_AF-A0A522YR27-F1
#
_entry.id   AF-A0A522YR27-F1
#
_cell.length_a   1.000
_cell.length_b   1.000
_cell.length_c   1.000
_cell.angle_alpha   90.00
_cell.angle_beta   90.00
_cell.angle_gamma   90.00
#
_symmetry.space_group_name_H-M   'P 1'
#
loop_
_entity.id
_entity.type
_entity.pdbx_description
1 polymer ?
#
loop_
_entity_poly.entity_id
_entity_poly.type
_entity_poly.pdbx_seq_one_letter_code
_entity_poly.pdbx_strand_id
1 'polypeptide(L)'
;MNVLALLLSLALPAAAADSPESLRAAGERSFGGLIPVVDPAVGAPELPPGVAVGDGPVDPTDPPLDPARPVENPLRRPRLEAFPQAVGPLLGVMPLKERLDSHRDLLPLRLGALDWNVSIAADSKFDAQYLTFQRGDVLVLRRLKDLNELRGSGVVVKIDDKTTYRFKVSINIFSPVRGSTLNITPEPGTAGPKHAIKTGAVLDAVKRESFVFKAEGKEYWALFGTDVDPATDRLAETRSLLFINEAGMSSKAWPVAETALPEGAPTAVSLENTKLVMVRGADGRLSIYQPGKGSPSAR
;
A
#
# COMPACT_ATOMS: atom_id res chain seq x y z
N MET A 1 -17.42 -0.39 -6.37
CA MET A 1 -16.17 -0.07 -7.10
C MET A 1 -14.99 -0.05 -6.12
N ASN A 2 -14.04 -0.98 -6.25
CA ASN A 2 -13.20 -1.41 -5.14
C ASN A 2 -11.84 -0.74 -5.06
N VAL A 3 -11.77 0.56 -4.78
CA VAL A 3 -10.45 1.13 -4.43
C VAL A 3 -9.98 0.68 -3.03
N LEU A 4 -10.91 0.13 -2.24
CA LEU A 4 -10.61 -0.44 -0.92
C LEU A 4 -9.67 -1.65 -0.91
N ALA A 5 -9.59 -2.48 -1.96
CA ALA A 5 -8.62 -3.60 -1.95
C ALA A 5 -7.18 -3.13 -2.27
N LEU A 6 -7.03 -1.90 -2.77
CA LEU A 6 -5.73 -1.21 -2.89
C LEU A 6 -5.27 -0.61 -1.57
N LEU A 7 -6.25 -0.14 -0.78
CA LEU A 7 -6.08 0.50 0.52
C LEU A 7 -5.84 -0.48 1.66
N LEU A 8 -6.29 -1.72 1.50
CA LEU A 8 -6.18 -2.77 2.50
C LEU A 8 -5.02 -3.72 2.20
N SER A 9 -4.06 -3.33 1.37
CA SER A 9 -2.76 -4.00 1.29
C SER A 9 -1.67 -3.23 2.07
N LEU A 10 -2.01 -2.09 2.70
CA LEU A 10 -1.14 -0.92 2.56
C LEU A 10 -1.48 0.37 3.41
N ALA A 11 -0.64 0.75 4.41
CA ALA A 11 -0.36 2.10 5.03
C ALA A 11 0.29 2.05 6.42
N LEU A 12 1.07 3.09 6.91
CA LEU A 12 2.41 3.15 7.67
C LEU A 12 2.59 3.81 9.10
N PRO A 13 3.57 3.39 9.97
CA PRO A 13 4.56 4.31 10.59
C PRO A 13 5.99 3.75 10.82
N ALA A 14 6.95 4.65 10.91
CA ALA A 14 7.72 4.81 12.15
C ALA A 14 7.15 6.11 12.81
N ALA A 15 7.42 6.48 14.06
CA ALA A 15 8.70 6.42 14.74
C ALA A 15 8.60 6.54 16.27
N ALA A 16 9.73 6.30 16.93
CA ALA A 16 10.01 6.70 18.30
C ALA A 16 11.14 7.74 18.35
N ALA A 17 11.17 8.52 19.42
CA ALA A 17 12.30 9.31 19.91
C ALA A 17 12.63 8.78 21.33
N ASP A 18 13.81 8.93 21.95
CA ASP A 18 14.97 9.79 21.70
C ASP A 18 16.27 9.10 22.16
N SER A 19 17.42 9.60 21.72
CA SER A 19 18.72 9.46 22.42
C SER A 19 19.65 10.63 22.06
N PRO A 20 20.28 11.36 23.00
CA PRO A 20 20.80 12.71 22.72
C PRO A 20 22.21 12.81 22.10
N GLU A 21 22.94 11.69 21.91
CA GLU A 21 24.39 11.74 21.68
C GLU A 21 24.85 11.67 20.21
N SER A 22 23.95 11.43 19.24
CA SER A 22 24.32 11.33 17.81
C SER A 22 24.39 12.67 17.06
N LEU A 23 24.01 13.79 17.68
CA LEU A 23 23.82 15.10 17.05
C LEU A 23 25.12 15.91 16.76
N ARG A 24 26.31 15.30 16.76
CA ARG A 24 27.59 16.02 16.57
C ARG A 24 28.48 15.59 15.39
N ALA A 25 28.06 14.62 14.58
CA ALA A 25 28.90 14.06 13.51
C ALA A 25 28.31 14.13 12.08
N ALA A 26 27.38 15.07 11.83
CA ALA A 26 26.78 15.30 10.50
C ALA A 26 26.67 16.80 10.13
N GLY A 27 27.68 17.58 10.50
CA GLY A 27 27.94 18.86 9.84
C GLY A 27 28.50 18.63 8.43
N GLU A 28 28.27 19.58 7.52
CA GLU A 28 28.85 19.63 6.17
C GLU A 28 28.39 18.58 5.15
N ARG A 29 27.12 18.68 4.71
CA ARG A 29 26.82 18.70 3.27
C ARG A 29 25.80 19.79 2.95
N SER A 30 26.21 20.74 2.10
CA SER A 30 25.47 21.98 1.84
C SER A 30 24.16 21.77 1.08
N PHE A 31 23.22 22.64 1.43
CA PHE A 31 21.92 22.88 0.80
C PHE A 31 21.98 23.11 -0.71
N GLY A 32 20.90 22.74 -1.39
CA GLY A 32 20.65 23.07 -2.80
C GLY A 32 19.21 22.81 -3.23
N GLY A 33 18.21 23.39 -2.54
CA GLY A 33 16.79 23.21 -2.92
C GLY A 33 15.77 23.61 -1.86
N LEU A 34 15.47 24.91 -1.78
CA LEU A 34 14.22 25.53 -1.29
C LEU A 34 13.34 24.73 -0.30
N ILE A 35 13.57 24.93 0.99
CA ILE A 35 12.54 24.71 2.02
C ILE A 35 11.81 26.04 2.24
N PRO A 36 10.49 26.15 2.03
CA PRO A 36 9.74 27.32 2.44
C PRO A 36 9.66 27.36 3.97
N VAL A 37 10.25 28.39 4.58
CA VAL A 37 10.06 28.71 5.99
C VAL A 37 8.63 29.24 6.14
N VAL A 38 7.76 28.45 6.78
CA VAL A 38 6.44 28.94 7.19
C VAL A 38 6.60 29.64 8.53
N ASP A 39 6.44 30.96 8.53
CA ASP A 39 6.44 31.79 9.72
C ASP A 39 5.23 31.46 10.61
N PRO A 40 5.41 30.98 11.86
CA PRO A 40 4.31 30.64 12.75
C PRO A 40 3.50 31.85 13.24
N ALA A 41 3.88 33.09 12.91
CA ALA A 41 3.09 34.29 13.16
C ALA A 41 2.04 34.59 12.08
N VAL A 42 2.07 33.91 10.92
CA VAL A 42 1.05 34.06 9.88
C VAL A 42 -0.03 32.98 10.08
N GLY A 43 -1.21 33.40 10.54
CA GLY A 43 -2.37 32.52 10.70
C GLY A 43 -2.71 31.79 9.40
N ALA A 44 -3.30 30.60 9.52
CA ALA A 44 -3.75 29.82 8.38
C ALA A 44 -4.63 30.68 7.45
N PRO A 45 -4.46 30.62 6.12
CA PRO A 45 -5.25 31.42 5.21
C PRO A 45 -6.73 31.02 5.35
N GLU A 46 -7.54 31.94 5.88
CA GLU A 46 -8.99 31.80 5.84
C GLU A 46 -9.42 31.70 4.38
N LEU A 47 -10.09 30.60 4.04
CA LEU A 47 -10.72 30.47 2.73
C LEU A 47 -11.79 31.56 2.61
N PRO A 48 -11.80 32.37 1.54
CA PRO A 48 -12.79 33.43 1.40
C PRO A 48 -14.20 32.80 1.36
N PRO A 49 -15.16 33.33 2.15
CA PRO A 49 -16.51 32.78 2.18
C PRO A 49 -17.19 33.01 0.81
N GLY A 50 -17.55 31.92 0.12
CA GLY A 50 -18.33 31.98 -1.11
C GLY A 50 -17.78 31.25 -2.34
N VAL A 51 -16.69 30.48 -2.25
CA VAL A 51 -16.30 29.58 -3.36
C VAL A 51 -17.30 28.42 -3.44
N ALA A 52 -18.27 28.55 -4.34
CA ALA A 52 -19.22 27.49 -4.64
C ALA A 52 -18.48 26.24 -5.14
N VAL A 53 -18.80 25.09 -4.55
CA VAL A 53 -18.48 23.78 -5.15
C VAL A 53 -19.21 23.73 -6.49
N GLY A 54 -18.51 23.35 -7.56
CA GLY A 54 -19.08 23.37 -8.90
C GLY A 54 -20.17 22.31 -9.07
N ASP A 55 -21.43 22.71 -8.91
CA ASP A 55 -22.61 21.95 -9.32
C ASP A 55 -22.67 21.89 -10.86
N GLY A 56 -21.84 21.03 -11.45
CA GLY A 56 -22.10 20.54 -12.80
C GLY A 56 -23.40 19.74 -12.80
N PRO A 57 -24.28 19.87 -13.82
CA PRO A 57 -25.55 19.16 -13.84
C PRO A 57 -25.29 17.66 -13.85
N VAL A 58 -25.69 16.98 -12.77
CA VAL A 58 -25.76 15.52 -12.70
C VAL A 58 -26.81 15.07 -13.70
N ASP A 59 -26.45 14.18 -14.62
CA ASP A 59 -27.41 13.58 -15.55
C ASP A 59 -28.41 12.74 -14.73
N PRO A 60 -29.71 13.09 -14.71
CA PRO A 60 -30.70 12.40 -13.90
C PRO A 60 -31.04 10.99 -14.43
N THR A 61 -30.45 10.56 -15.55
CA THR A 61 -30.62 9.22 -16.12
C THR A 61 -29.55 8.22 -15.66
N ASP A 62 -28.47 8.68 -15.01
CA ASP A 62 -27.45 7.79 -14.46
C ASP A 62 -28.02 7.02 -13.25
N PRO A 63 -28.12 5.67 -13.29
CA PRO A 63 -28.75 4.92 -12.23
C PRO A 63 -27.91 4.98 -10.95
N PRO A 64 -28.53 5.18 -9.76
CA PRO A 64 -27.81 5.19 -8.51
C PRO A 64 -27.03 3.88 -8.33
N LEU A 65 -25.76 4.00 -7.94
CA LEU A 65 -24.86 2.86 -7.79
C LEU A 65 -25.38 1.89 -6.74
N ASP A 66 -25.94 0.77 -7.20
CA ASP A 66 -26.47 -0.30 -6.36
C ASP A 66 -25.37 -0.86 -5.41
N PRO A 67 -25.53 -0.74 -4.07
CA PRO A 67 -24.56 -1.24 -3.11
C PRO A 67 -24.50 -2.79 -3.07
N ALA A 68 -25.46 -3.50 -3.65
CA ALA A 68 -25.47 -4.96 -3.76
C ALA A 68 -24.77 -5.49 -5.04
N ARG A 69 -24.38 -4.62 -5.98
CA ARG A 69 -23.80 -5.04 -7.26
C ARG A 69 -22.42 -5.68 -7.05
N PRO A 70 -22.16 -6.91 -7.55
CA PRO A 70 -20.86 -7.55 -7.44
C PRO A 70 -19.75 -6.67 -8.02
N VAL A 71 -18.75 -6.37 -7.19
CA VAL A 71 -17.68 -5.44 -7.57
C VAL A 71 -16.49 -6.20 -8.16
N GLU A 72 -15.96 -5.72 -9.29
CA GLU A 72 -14.71 -6.26 -9.85
C GLU A 72 -13.57 -6.29 -8.81
N ASN A 73 -12.78 -7.37 -8.86
CA ASN A 73 -11.60 -7.54 -8.02
C ASN A 73 -10.47 -6.59 -8.50
N PRO A 74 -9.93 -5.70 -7.63
CA PRO A 74 -8.81 -4.82 -7.97
C PRO A 74 -7.47 -5.53 -8.01
N LEU A 75 -7.38 -6.69 -7.34
CA LEU A 75 -6.25 -7.61 -7.48
C LEU A 75 -6.38 -8.26 -8.86
N ARG A 76 -5.46 -7.89 -9.75
CA ARG A 76 -5.37 -8.44 -11.10
C ARG A 76 -4.15 -9.36 -11.14
N ARG A 77 -4.32 -10.57 -11.64
CA ARG A 77 -3.19 -11.49 -11.87
C ARG A 77 -2.30 -10.89 -12.96
N PRO A 78 -1.02 -10.59 -12.70
CA PRO A 78 -0.11 -10.15 -13.75
C PRO A 78 0.14 -11.30 -14.73
N ARG A 79 0.40 -10.97 -15.99
CA ARG A 79 0.86 -11.95 -16.98
C ARG A 79 2.38 -11.97 -16.96
N LEU A 80 2.94 -13.16 -16.72
CA LEU A 80 4.37 -13.43 -16.63
C LEU A 80 4.81 -14.23 -17.84
N GLU A 81 5.88 -13.80 -18.51
CA GLU A 81 6.46 -14.48 -19.67
C GLU A 81 7.98 -14.44 -19.56
N ALA A 82 8.68 -15.49 -20.01
CA ALA A 82 10.12 -15.38 -20.25
C ALA A 82 10.35 -14.29 -21.31
N PHE A 83 11.32 -13.39 -21.12
CA PHE A 83 11.53 -12.27 -22.04
C PHE A 83 12.74 -12.51 -22.97
N PRO A 84 12.53 -12.93 -24.23
CA PRO A 84 13.63 -13.29 -25.14
C PRO A 84 14.23 -12.09 -25.90
N GLN A 85 13.92 -10.85 -25.49
CA GLN A 85 14.29 -9.62 -26.22
C GLN A 85 15.20 -8.71 -25.39
N ALA A 86 15.80 -7.72 -26.06
CA ALA A 86 16.62 -6.70 -25.41
C ALA A 86 15.83 -5.94 -24.34
N VAL A 87 16.45 -5.69 -23.19
CA VAL A 87 15.91 -4.76 -22.17
C VAL A 87 15.90 -3.33 -22.73
N GLY A 88 14.83 -2.58 -22.42
CA GLY A 88 14.73 -1.16 -22.75
C GLY A 88 15.40 -0.28 -21.68
N PRO A 89 15.09 1.02 -21.66
CA PRO A 89 15.55 1.94 -20.62
C PRO A 89 15.25 1.45 -19.19
N LEU A 90 16.21 1.63 -18.29
CA LEU A 90 16.06 1.37 -16.86
C LEU A 90 15.06 2.37 -16.27
N LEU A 91 14.03 1.85 -15.59
CA LEU A 91 13.02 2.63 -14.86
C LEU A 91 13.39 2.83 -13.39
N GLY A 92 14.15 1.88 -12.82
CA GLY A 92 14.58 1.95 -11.43
C GLY A 92 15.20 0.65 -10.93
N VAL A 93 15.87 0.72 -9.78
CA VAL A 93 16.49 -0.42 -9.10
C VAL A 93 16.04 -0.43 -7.64
N MET A 94 15.38 -1.51 -7.23
CA MET A 94 14.90 -1.69 -5.85
C MET A 94 15.83 -2.64 -5.08
N PRO A 95 16.45 -2.21 -3.97
CA PRO A 95 17.23 -3.11 -3.10
C PRO A 95 16.26 -3.99 -2.30
N LEU A 96 16.17 -5.29 -2.63
CA LEU A 96 15.15 -6.18 -2.08
C LEU A 96 15.29 -6.35 -0.57
N LYS A 97 16.52 -6.59 -0.07
CA LYS A 97 16.78 -6.78 1.37
C LYS A 97 16.45 -5.55 2.22
N GLU A 98 16.69 -4.35 1.69
CA GLU A 98 16.44 -3.08 2.38
C GLU A 98 14.96 -2.67 2.34
N ARG A 99 14.20 -3.18 1.36
CA ARG A 99 12.75 -2.91 1.20
C ARG A 99 11.84 -4.01 1.73
N LEU A 100 12.40 -5.18 2.05
CA LEU A 100 11.65 -6.32 2.61
C LEU A 100 10.92 -5.89 3.87
N ASP A 101 9.60 -6.04 3.87
CA ASP A 101 8.73 -5.79 5.01
C ASP A 101 8.83 -4.35 5.57
N SER A 102 9.37 -3.40 4.77
CA SER A 102 9.32 -1.94 5.05
C SER A 102 7.90 -1.40 5.29
N HIS A 103 6.90 -2.22 4.95
CA HIS A 103 5.47 -2.01 5.14
C HIS A 103 4.86 -2.99 6.17
N ARG A 104 5.60 -3.46 7.19
CA ARG A 104 4.97 -4.02 8.41
C ARG A 104 4.75 -3.00 9.49
N ASP A 105 5.63 -2.02 9.47
CA ASP A 105 5.57 -0.76 10.15
C ASP A 105 4.45 0.07 9.46
N LEU A 106 3.23 -0.38 9.78
CA LEU A 106 1.89 -0.16 9.23
C LEU A 106 0.93 0.95 9.82
N LEU A 107 0.42 0.93 11.06
CA LEU A 107 -0.26 2.13 11.66
C LEU A 107 0.15 2.29 13.12
N PRO A 108 0.58 3.48 13.61
CA PRO A 108 1.13 3.66 14.96
C PRO A 108 -0.04 3.86 15.89
N LEU A 109 -0.67 2.76 16.28
CA LEU A 109 -1.94 2.82 16.97
C LEU A 109 -1.78 2.30 18.38
N ARG A 110 -2.10 3.16 19.34
CA ARG A 110 -2.40 2.72 20.68
C ARG A 110 -3.71 1.93 20.65
N LEU A 111 -3.62 0.63 20.85
CA LEU A 111 -4.75 -0.30 20.93
C LEU A 111 -4.69 -0.99 22.29
N GLY A 112 -5.74 -0.80 23.08
CA GLY A 112 -5.69 -1.14 24.49
C GLY A 112 -4.80 -0.14 25.25
N ALA A 113 -3.95 -0.65 26.14
CA ALA A 113 -2.92 0.15 26.82
C ALA A 113 -1.61 0.29 26.00
N LEU A 114 -1.48 -0.46 24.90
CA LEU A 114 -0.24 -0.77 24.21
C LEU A 114 -0.16 -0.10 22.84
N ASP A 115 1.04 0.29 22.43
CA ASP A 115 1.30 0.79 21.09
C ASP A 115 1.64 -0.39 20.17
N TRP A 116 1.00 -0.42 19.00
CA TRP A 116 1.11 -1.47 17.99
C TRP A 116 1.34 -0.86 16.60
N ASN A 117 2.14 -1.51 15.78
CA ASN A 117 2.29 -1.24 14.36
C ASN A 117 1.31 -2.15 13.61
N VAL A 118 0.23 -1.56 13.06
CA VAL A 118 -0.88 -2.32 12.45
C VAL A 118 -0.80 -2.34 10.92
N SER A 119 -0.46 -3.48 10.32
CA SER A 119 -0.37 -3.62 8.85
C SER A 119 -1.40 -4.60 8.30
N ILE A 120 -1.30 -4.87 6.99
CA ILE A 120 -1.88 -6.03 6.34
C ILE A 120 -0.79 -6.84 5.64
N ALA A 121 -0.87 -8.16 5.77
CA ALA A 121 -0.08 -9.13 5.00
C ALA A 121 -1.03 -10.05 4.22
N ALA A 122 -0.50 -10.81 3.27
CA ALA A 122 -1.26 -11.76 2.45
C ALA A 122 -0.45 -13.02 2.16
N ASP A 123 -1.11 -14.06 1.65
CA ASP A 123 -0.42 -15.19 1.01
C ASP A 123 0.14 -14.80 -0.38
N SER A 124 1.01 -15.63 -0.95
CA SER A 124 1.68 -15.35 -2.24
C SER A 124 0.74 -15.15 -3.44
N LYS A 125 -0.53 -15.57 -3.34
CA LYS A 125 -1.56 -15.35 -4.38
C LYS A 125 -2.46 -14.15 -4.09
N PHE A 126 -2.37 -13.59 -2.88
CA PHE A 126 -3.29 -12.60 -2.33
C PHE A 126 -4.75 -13.10 -2.30
N ASP A 127 -4.95 -14.42 -2.18
CA ASP A 127 -6.26 -15.05 -2.01
C ASP A 127 -6.72 -14.98 -0.52
N ALA A 128 -5.78 -14.89 0.44
CA ALA A 128 -6.03 -14.72 1.87
C ALA A 128 -5.24 -13.53 2.43
N GLN A 129 -5.93 -12.61 3.12
CA GLN A 129 -5.32 -11.40 3.71
C GLN A 129 -5.45 -11.42 5.24
N TYR A 130 -4.54 -10.71 5.93
CA TYR A 130 -4.39 -10.74 7.38
C TYR A 130 -4.14 -9.33 7.90
N LEU A 131 -4.90 -8.87 8.90
CA LEU A 131 -4.45 -7.78 9.75
C LEU A 131 -3.25 -8.27 10.57
N THR A 132 -2.19 -7.47 10.62
CA THR A 132 -1.00 -7.73 11.42
C THR A 132 -0.91 -6.71 12.55
N PHE A 133 -0.40 -7.14 13.70
CA PHE A 133 -0.13 -6.28 14.84
C PHE A 133 1.27 -6.60 15.34
N GLN A 134 2.22 -5.70 15.12
CA GLN A 134 3.61 -5.88 15.56
C GLN A 134 3.93 -4.94 16.72
N ARG A 135 4.69 -5.44 17.71
CA ARG A 135 5.18 -4.68 18.85
C ARG A 135 6.48 -5.34 19.34
N GLY A 136 7.62 -4.76 18.97
CA GLY A 136 8.92 -5.41 19.13
C GLY A 136 8.93 -6.75 18.37
N ASP A 137 9.40 -7.80 19.05
CA ASP A 137 9.46 -9.17 18.51
C ASP A 137 8.09 -9.88 18.47
N VAL A 138 7.04 -9.28 19.04
CA VAL A 138 5.69 -9.87 19.03
C VAL A 138 4.98 -9.49 17.73
N LEU A 139 4.70 -10.49 16.89
CA LEU A 139 3.83 -10.37 15.72
C LEU A 139 2.55 -11.18 15.92
N VAL A 140 1.40 -10.54 15.74
CA VAL A 140 0.08 -11.18 15.77
C VAL A 140 -0.55 -11.09 14.38
N LEU A 141 -0.88 -12.22 13.77
CA LEU A 141 -1.60 -12.30 12.50
C LEU A 141 -3.08 -12.63 12.74
N ARG A 142 -3.97 -11.97 12.00
CA ARG A 142 -5.42 -12.09 12.13
C ARG A 142 -6.09 -12.08 10.76
N ARG A 143 -6.44 -13.28 10.30
CA ARG A 143 -7.03 -13.53 8.98
C ARG A 143 -8.35 -12.77 8.80
N LEU A 144 -8.46 -12.09 7.66
CA LEU A 144 -9.70 -11.51 7.17
C LEU A 144 -10.45 -12.59 6.39
N LYS A 145 -11.71 -12.85 6.74
CA LYS A 145 -12.55 -13.85 6.05
C LYS A 145 -13.11 -13.31 4.74
N ASP A 146 -13.61 -12.08 4.77
CA ASP A 146 -14.06 -11.34 3.59
C ASP A 146 -13.77 -9.84 3.79
N LEU A 147 -13.17 -9.21 2.78
CA LEU A 147 -12.91 -7.76 2.75
C LEU A 147 -14.21 -6.92 2.71
N ASN A 148 -15.36 -7.53 2.39
CA ASN A 148 -16.66 -6.86 2.49
C ASN A 148 -17.15 -6.73 3.94
N GLU A 149 -16.76 -7.62 4.86
CA GLU A 149 -17.12 -7.52 6.29
C GLU A 149 -16.62 -6.20 6.88
N LEU A 150 -15.41 -5.76 6.48
CA LEU A 150 -14.84 -4.46 6.88
C LEU A 150 -15.74 -3.27 6.50
N ARG A 151 -16.62 -3.39 5.50
CA ARG A 151 -17.49 -2.30 5.04
C ARG A 151 -18.88 -2.34 5.67
N GLY A 152 -19.38 -3.55 5.90
CA GLY A 152 -20.68 -3.81 6.50
C GLY A 152 -20.67 -3.60 8.03
N SER A 153 -20.60 -4.69 8.79
CA SER A 153 -20.57 -4.68 10.25
C SER A 153 -19.20 -4.32 10.85
N GLY A 154 -18.14 -4.39 10.06
CA GLY A 154 -16.75 -4.32 10.54
C GLY A 154 -16.27 -5.66 11.10
N VAL A 155 -14.98 -5.95 10.94
CA VAL A 155 -14.34 -7.18 11.43
C VAL A 155 -13.90 -6.96 12.89
N VAL A 156 -14.29 -7.87 13.78
CA VAL A 156 -13.85 -7.88 15.18
C VAL A 156 -12.59 -8.72 15.33
N VAL A 157 -11.58 -8.15 15.97
CA VAL A 157 -10.24 -8.72 16.07
C VAL A 157 -9.76 -8.68 17.53
N LYS A 158 -9.56 -9.86 18.12
CA LYS A 158 -8.88 -10.01 19.41
C LYS A 158 -7.37 -9.98 19.19
N ILE A 159 -6.70 -8.91 19.61
CA ILE A 159 -5.25 -8.71 19.46
C ILE A 159 -4.53 -9.52 20.55
N ASP A 160 -4.92 -9.31 21.80
CA ASP A 160 -4.44 -10.03 22.99
C ASP A 160 -5.61 -10.36 23.94
N ASP A 161 -5.35 -10.91 25.12
CA ASP A 161 -6.39 -11.32 26.09
C ASP A 161 -7.28 -10.21 26.66
N LYS A 162 -6.87 -8.94 26.56
CA LYS A 162 -7.60 -7.77 27.06
C LYS A 162 -7.97 -6.78 25.96
N THR A 163 -7.42 -6.94 24.75
CA THR A 163 -7.52 -5.97 23.67
C THR A 163 -8.28 -6.56 22.49
N THR A 164 -9.55 -6.15 22.31
CA THR A 164 -10.39 -6.50 21.15
C THR A 164 -10.92 -5.24 20.48
N TYR A 165 -10.72 -5.15 19.16
CA TYR A 165 -11.08 -3.98 18.35
C TYR A 165 -11.89 -4.38 17.12
N ARG A 166 -12.82 -3.52 16.73
CA ARG A 166 -13.56 -3.60 15.48
C ARG A 166 -12.96 -2.65 14.46
N PHE A 167 -12.64 -3.19 13.29
CA PHE A 167 -12.13 -2.49 12.13
C PHE A 167 -13.28 -2.32 11.12
N LYS A 168 -13.70 -1.08 10.86
CA LYS A 168 -14.79 -0.77 9.92
C LYS A 168 -14.45 0.41 9.03
N VAL A 169 -14.52 0.22 7.72
CA VAL A 169 -14.36 1.29 6.73
C VAL A 169 -15.72 1.88 6.36
N SER A 170 -15.92 3.14 6.72
CA SER A 170 -17.01 3.97 6.20
C SER A 170 -16.62 4.50 4.81
N ILE A 171 -17.30 4.03 3.78
CA ILE A 171 -17.03 4.42 2.39
C ILE A 171 -17.60 5.81 2.12
N ASN A 172 -16.80 6.68 1.48
CA ASN A 172 -17.29 7.90 0.87
C ASN A 172 -17.60 7.61 -0.61
N ILE A 173 -18.84 7.81 -1.06
CA ILE A 173 -19.25 7.46 -2.43
C ILE A 173 -18.62 8.37 -3.51
N PHE A 174 -18.32 9.63 -3.17
CA PHE A 174 -17.72 10.61 -4.09
C PHE A 174 -16.18 10.51 -4.14
N SER A 175 -15.56 10.01 -3.08
CA SER A 175 -14.12 9.73 -3.03
C SER A 175 -13.85 8.43 -2.27
N PRO A 176 -14.16 7.27 -2.88
CA PRO A 176 -14.04 5.97 -2.21
C PRO A 176 -12.58 5.58 -1.94
N VAL A 177 -11.65 6.24 -2.63
CA VAL A 177 -10.19 6.10 -2.50
C VAL A 177 -9.68 6.85 -1.28
N ARG A 178 -9.65 8.18 -1.33
CA ARG A 178 -8.96 9.01 -0.34
C ARG A 178 -9.90 9.57 0.72
N GLY A 179 -11.19 9.71 0.41
CA GLY A 179 -12.20 10.28 1.30
C GLY A 179 -12.89 9.31 2.26
N SER A 180 -12.78 8.00 2.02
CA SER A 180 -13.24 6.94 2.95
C SER A 180 -12.52 7.02 4.29
N THR A 181 -13.08 6.39 5.33
CA THR A 181 -12.54 6.47 6.70
C THR A 181 -12.48 5.08 7.32
N LEU A 182 -11.28 4.63 7.72
CA LEU A 182 -11.08 3.45 8.55
C LEU A 182 -11.33 3.82 10.01
N ASN A 183 -12.39 3.28 10.59
CA ASN A 183 -12.72 3.42 12.01
C ASN A 183 -12.21 2.18 12.74
N ILE A 184 -11.52 2.40 13.86
CA ILE A 184 -10.96 1.36 14.70
C ILE A 184 -11.45 1.62 16.12
N THR A 185 -12.44 0.84 16.56
CA THR A 185 -13.17 1.07 17.82
C THR A 185 -12.98 -0.09 18.78
N PRO A 186 -12.69 0.14 20.07
CA PRO A 186 -12.62 -0.93 21.05
C PRO A 186 -14.00 -1.56 21.23
N GLU A 187 -14.06 -2.88 21.29
CA GLU A 187 -15.28 -3.61 21.61
C GLU A 187 -15.56 -3.55 23.13
N PRO A 188 -16.80 -3.81 23.58
CA PRO A 188 -17.14 -3.83 25.01
C PRO A 188 -16.17 -4.70 25.83
N GLY A 189 -15.69 -4.16 26.95
CA GLY A 189 -14.66 -4.78 27.78
C GLY A 189 -13.22 -4.43 27.42
N THR A 190 -12.96 -3.83 26.25
CA THR A 190 -11.64 -3.29 25.89
C THR A 190 -11.55 -1.81 26.26
N ALA A 191 -10.56 -1.45 27.08
CA ALA A 191 -10.25 -0.05 27.40
C ALA A 191 -9.16 0.47 26.47
N GLY A 192 -9.42 1.55 25.73
CA GLY A 192 -8.46 2.17 24.82
C GLY A 192 -9.08 3.26 23.94
N PRO A 193 -8.27 4.00 23.16
CA PRO A 193 -8.77 5.05 22.29
C PRO A 193 -9.52 4.47 21.07
N LYS A 194 -10.37 5.31 20.47
CA LYS A 194 -10.96 5.10 19.13
C LYS A 194 -10.12 5.85 18.10
N HIS A 195 -9.91 5.26 16.93
CA HIS A 195 -9.25 5.91 15.80
C HIS A 195 -10.19 6.06 14.61
N ALA A 196 -10.08 7.17 13.88
CA ALA A 196 -10.79 7.43 12.64
C ALA A 196 -9.78 8.00 11.62
N ILE A 197 -9.32 7.15 10.71
CA ILE A 197 -8.17 7.42 9.85
C ILE A 197 -8.66 7.57 8.41
N LYS A 198 -8.29 8.66 7.72
CA LYS A 198 -8.62 8.83 6.31
C LYS A 198 -7.83 7.86 5.44
N THR A 199 -8.52 7.23 4.50
CA THR A 199 -7.90 6.29 3.56
C THR A 199 -6.88 6.97 2.63
N GLY A 200 -6.98 8.29 2.42
CA GLY A 200 -5.93 9.07 1.75
C GLY A 200 -4.62 9.11 2.54
N ALA A 201 -4.68 9.42 3.84
CA ALA A 201 -3.50 9.43 4.71
C ALA A 201 -2.83 8.04 4.78
N VAL A 202 -3.65 6.99 4.70
CA VAL A 202 -3.22 5.60 4.51
C VAL A 202 -2.36 5.49 3.22
N LEU A 203 -2.88 5.84 2.04
CA LEU A 203 -2.13 5.78 0.76
C LEU A 203 -0.88 6.69 0.69
N ASP A 204 -0.90 7.83 1.38
CA ASP A 204 0.27 8.71 1.42
C ASP A 204 1.40 8.10 2.25
N ALA A 205 1.03 7.39 3.31
CA ALA A 205 1.91 6.52 4.04
C ALA A 205 2.50 5.45 3.09
N VAL A 206 1.67 4.58 2.52
CA VAL A 206 2.07 3.53 1.54
C VAL A 206 3.15 3.96 0.57
N LYS A 207 2.92 5.09 -0.10
CA LYS A 207 3.78 5.60 -1.16
C LYS A 207 5.18 5.94 -0.65
N ARG A 208 5.33 6.28 0.64
CA ARG A 208 6.60 6.59 1.30
C ARG A 208 7.52 5.37 1.44
N GLU A 209 7.00 4.21 1.85
CA GLU A 209 7.80 2.97 1.97
C GLU A 209 7.90 2.16 0.68
N SER A 210 6.99 2.43 -0.26
CA SER A 210 7.06 1.85 -1.60
C SER A 210 8.29 2.32 -2.37
N PHE A 211 8.81 1.45 -3.23
CA PHE A 211 9.67 1.87 -4.32
C PHE A 211 8.80 2.47 -5.45
N VAL A 212 8.93 3.76 -5.69
CA VAL A 212 8.12 4.50 -6.68
C VAL A 212 8.88 4.64 -7.99
N PHE A 213 8.25 4.24 -9.10
CA PHE A 213 8.79 4.42 -10.46
C PHE A 213 7.69 4.85 -11.43
N LYS A 214 8.06 5.24 -12.66
CA LYS A 214 7.10 5.62 -13.71
C LYS A 214 7.28 4.76 -14.96
N ALA A 215 6.18 4.30 -15.54
CA ALA A 215 6.15 3.52 -16.77
C ALA A 215 4.96 3.99 -17.62
N GLU A 216 5.17 4.21 -18.93
CA GLU A 216 4.11 4.63 -19.87
C GLU A 216 3.28 5.84 -19.38
N GLY A 217 3.92 6.80 -18.71
CA GLY A 217 3.27 7.99 -18.14
C GLY A 217 2.53 7.78 -16.82
N LYS A 218 2.40 6.54 -16.34
CA LYS A 218 1.77 6.18 -15.06
C LYS A 218 2.81 6.05 -13.95
N GLU A 219 2.41 6.36 -12.72
CA GLU A 219 3.21 6.08 -11.52
C GLU A 219 2.83 4.71 -10.95
N TYR A 220 3.85 3.92 -10.59
CA TYR A 220 3.70 2.63 -9.95
C TYR A 220 4.46 2.61 -8.63
N TRP A 221 3.86 1.98 -7.63
CA TRP A 221 4.44 1.75 -6.31
C TRP A 221 4.69 0.25 -6.16
N ALA A 222 5.92 -0.15 -5.89
CA ALA A 222 6.27 -1.54 -5.62
C ALA A 222 6.63 -1.72 -4.14
N LEU A 223 6.02 -2.72 -3.51
CA LEU A 223 6.40 -3.16 -2.16
C LEU A 223 6.87 -4.60 -2.22
N PHE A 224 7.63 -4.99 -1.22
CA PHE A 224 8.19 -6.33 -1.10
C PHE A 224 7.99 -6.82 0.33
N GLY A 225 7.36 -7.98 0.49
CA GLY A 225 6.97 -8.51 1.79
C GLY A 225 7.12 -10.01 1.87
N THR A 226 7.30 -10.51 3.08
CA THR A 226 7.18 -11.96 3.35
C THR A 226 5.71 -12.35 3.34
N ASP A 227 5.38 -13.46 2.67
CA ASP A 227 4.01 -13.95 2.58
C ASP A 227 3.55 -14.58 3.92
N VAL A 228 2.25 -14.83 4.05
CA VAL A 228 1.65 -15.65 5.13
C VAL A 228 1.26 -17.01 4.55
N ASP A 229 1.63 -18.10 5.24
CA ASP A 229 1.12 -19.44 4.95
C ASP A 229 -0.33 -19.57 5.44
N PRO A 230 -1.32 -19.74 4.55
CA PRO A 230 -2.73 -19.84 4.91
C PRO A 230 -3.14 -21.18 5.53
N ALA A 231 -2.22 -22.15 5.67
CA ALA A 231 -2.46 -23.39 6.41
C ALA A 231 -2.10 -23.26 7.91
N THR A 232 -1.15 -22.40 8.26
CA THR A 232 -0.67 -22.21 9.64
C THR A 232 -0.95 -20.82 10.24
N ASP A 233 -1.43 -19.87 9.43
CA ASP A 233 -1.62 -18.45 9.76
C ASP A 233 -0.32 -17.81 10.32
N ARG A 234 0.83 -18.18 9.75
CA ARG A 234 2.19 -17.72 10.12
C ARG A 234 2.94 -17.15 8.92
N LEU A 235 3.99 -16.38 9.15
CA LEU A 235 4.90 -15.96 8.08
C LEU A 235 5.50 -17.19 7.38
N ALA A 236 5.47 -17.18 6.05
CA ALA A 236 6.11 -18.19 5.21
C ALA A 236 7.59 -17.86 4.98
N GLU A 237 8.31 -18.78 4.31
CA GLU A 237 9.66 -18.51 3.78
C GLU A 237 9.62 -17.79 2.42
N THR A 238 8.45 -17.73 1.77
CA THR A 238 8.24 -17.09 0.48
C THR A 238 7.97 -15.58 0.63
N ARG A 239 8.19 -14.86 -0.46
CA ARG A 239 7.97 -13.41 -0.54
C ARG A 239 7.27 -13.05 -1.84
N SER A 240 6.56 -11.93 -1.81
CA SER A 240 5.91 -11.36 -2.98
C SER A 240 6.16 -9.87 -3.11
N LEU A 241 6.19 -9.43 -4.36
CA LEU A 241 6.05 -8.03 -4.73
C LEU A 241 4.56 -7.70 -4.86
N LEU A 242 4.17 -6.51 -4.45
CA LEU A 242 2.88 -5.92 -4.82
C LEU A 242 3.12 -4.64 -5.60
N PHE A 243 2.65 -4.61 -6.86
CA PHE A 243 2.64 -3.41 -7.68
C PHE A 243 1.29 -2.72 -7.58
N ILE A 244 1.28 -1.42 -7.34
CA ILE A 244 0.08 -0.58 -7.24
C ILE A 244 0.16 0.53 -8.27
N ASN A 245 -0.96 0.81 -8.93
CA ASN A 245 -1.20 2.08 -9.61
C ASN A 245 -2.43 2.73 -8.97
N GLU A 246 -2.24 3.88 -8.29
CA GLU A 246 -3.34 4.73 -7.85
C GLU A 246 -3.83 5.56 -9.04
N ALA A 247 -5.10 5.37 -9.40
CA ALA A 247 -5.78 6.05 -10.51
C ALA A 247 -7.22 6.43 -10.11
N GLY A 248 -7.40 6.88 -8.86
CA GLY A 248 -8.71 7.14 -8.29
C GLY A 248 -9.60 5.89 -8.40
N MET A 249 -10.78 6.05 -8.98
CA MET A 249 -11.76 4.98 -9.24
C MET A 249 -11.20 3.75 -9.97
N SER A 250 -10.16 3.94 -10.80
CA SER A 250 -9.55 2.92 -11.66
C SER A 250 -8.30 2.28 -11.07
N SER A 251 -8.00 2.49 -9.78
CA SER A 251 -6.79 1.97 -9.15
C SER A 251 -6.73 0.44 -9.14
N LYS A 252 -5.54 -0.13 -9.38
CA LYS A 252 -5.33 -1.59 -9.54
C LYS A 252 -4.05 -2.04 -8.85
N ALA A 253 -4.04 -3.28 -8.37
CA ALA A 253 -2.87 -3.92 -7.79
C ALA A 253 -2.57 -5.28 -8.45
N TRP A 254 -1.30 -5.63 -8.53
CA TRP A 254 -0.80 -6.86 -9.16
C TRP A 254 0.26 -7.52 -8.26
N PRO A 255 -0.03 -8.68 -7.66
CA PRO A 255 0.94 -9.44 -6.89
C PRO A 255 1.85 -10.27 -7.80
N VAL A 256 3.16 -10.24 -7.57
CA VAL A 256 4.18 -11.04 -8.27
C VAL A 256 5.04 -11.76 -7.23
N ALA A 257 4.93 -13.08 -7.13
CA ALA A 257 5.78 -13.87 -6.23
C ALA A 257 7.27 -13.74 -6.60
N GLU A 258 8.16 -13.63 -5.61
CA GLU A 258 9.62 -13.54 -5.82
C GLU A 258 10.15 -14.77 -6.60
N THR A 259 9.59 -15.94 -6.34
CA THR A 259 9.94 -17.20 -7.01
C THR A 259 9.63 -17.20 -8.51
N ALA A 260 8.74 -16.32 -8.98
CA ALA A 260 8.45 -16.14 -10.39
C ALA A 260 9.42 -15.18 -11.11
N LEU A 261 10.39 -14.61 -10.37
CA LEU A 261 11.48 -13.78 -10.87
C LEU A 261 12.82 -14.53 -10.65
N PRO A 262 13.18 -15.48 -11.53
CA PRO A 262 14.45 -16.20 -11.46
C PRO A 262 15.66 -15.24 -11.49
N GLU A 263 16.71 -15.63 -10.78
CA GLU A 263 17.94 -14.83 -10.66
C GLU A 263 18.68 -14.75 -11.99
N GLY A 264 19.18 -13.55 -12.34
CA GLY A 264 19.91 -13.28 -13.58
C GLY A 264 19.09 -13.34 -14.86
N ALA A 265 17.85 -13.85 -14.81
CA ALA A 265 17.01 -14.10 -15.99
C ALA A 265 15.91 -13.03 -16.15
N PRO A 266 15.89 -12.27 -17.28
CA PRO A 266 14.84 -11.28 -17.54
C PRO A 266 13.45 -11.89 -17.65
N THR A 267 12.53 -11.40 -16.84
CA THR A 267 11.12 -11.81 -16.82
C THR A 267 10.23 -10.65 -17.27
N ALA A 268 9.34 -10.91 -18.22
CA ALA A 268 8.34 -9.95 -18.66
C ALA A 268 7.17 -9.97 -17.66
N VAL A 269 6.79 -8.79 -17.17
CA VAL A 269 5.67 -8.61 -16.24
C VAL A 269 4.69 -7.62 -16.86
N SER A 270 3.47 -8.08 -17.18
CA SER A 270 2.43 -7.21 -17.71
C SER A 270 1.47 -6.79 -16.60
N LEU A 271 1.51 -5.50 -16.25
CA LEU A 271 0.59 -4.83 -15.34
C LEU A 271 -0.59 -4.32 -16.17
N GLU A 272 -1.46 -5.26 -16.59
CA GLU A 272 -2.50 -5.05 -17.58
C GLU A 272 -1.92 -4.57 -18.93
N ASN A 273 -2.10 -3.28 -19.27
CA ASN A 273 -1.65 -2.71 -20.54
C ASN A 273 -0.18 -2.30 -20.53
N THR A 274 0.43 -2.18 -19.35
CA THR A 274 1.80 -1.70 -19.20
C THR A 274 2.75 -2.86 -19.01
N LYS A 275 3.71 -3.01 -19.93
CA LYS A 275 4.72 -4.07 -19.86
C LYS A 275 5.99 -3.57 -19.19
N LEU A 276 6.56 -4.41 -18.35
CA LEU A 276 7.83 -4.20 -17.67
C LEU A 276 8.73 -5.41 -17.94
N VAL A 277 10.05 -5.20 -17.87
CA VAL A 277 11.03 -6.29 -17.78
C VAL A 277 11.73 -6.19 -16.44
N MET A 278 11.75 -7.29 -15.71
CA MET A 278 12.31 -7.38 -14.36
C MET A 278 13.48 -8.35 -14.34
N VAL A 279 14.58 -7.93 -13.72
CA VAL A 279 15.78 -8.77 -13.53
C VAL A 279 16.14 -8.75 -12.05
N ARG A 280 16.07 -9.92 -11.39
CA ARG A 280 16.56 -10.08 -10.02
C ARG A 280 18.05 -10.41 -10.08
N GLY A 281 18.89 -9.52 -9.57
CA GLY A 281 20.33 -9.71 -9.50
C GLY A 281 20.74 -10.58 -8.31
N ALA A 282 21.88 -11.27 -8.45
CA ALA A 282 22.55 -11.99 -7.36
C ALA A 282 23.05 -11.05 -6.23
N ASP A 283 23.11 -9.74 -6.50
CA ASP A 283 23.39 -8.69 -5.52
C ASP A 283 22.18 -8.32 -4.64
N GLY A 284 21.05 -9.02 -4.79
CA GLY A 284 19.83 -8.76 -4.03
C GLY A 284 19.07 -7.52 -4.50
N ARG A 285 19.29 -7.05 -5.73
CA ARG A 285 18.55 -5.93 -6.32
C ARG A 285 17.58 -6.41 -7.40
N LEU A 286 16.43 -5.73 -7.50
CA LEU A 286 15.48 -5.89 -8.58
C LEU A 286 15.57 -4.69 -9.52
N SER A 287 16.12 -4.91 -10.71
CA SER A 287 16.16 -3.89 -11.77
C SER A 287 14.90 -3.98 -12.61
N ILE A 288 14.21 -2.85 -12.78
CA ILE A 288 12.96 -2.71 -13.54
C ILE A 288 13.24 -1.88 -14.78
N TYR A 289 12.88 -2.38 -15.96
CA TYR A 289 13.10 -1.75 -17.26
C TYR A 289 11.79 -1.63 -18.04
N GLN A 290 11.76 -0.72 -19.00
CA GLN A 290 10.82 -0.80 -20.12
C GLN A 290 11.13 -2.02 -20.99
N PRO A 291 10.16 -2.61 -21.71
CA PRO A 291 10.45 -3.53 -22.79
C PRO A 291 11.29 -2.82 -23.85
N GLY A 292 12.37 -3.46 -24.31
CA GLY A 292 13.07 -2.97 -25.49
C GLY A 292 12.17 -3.06 -26.71
N LYS A 293 12.34 -2.14 -27.66
CA LYS A 293 11.77 -2.31 -28.99
C LYS A 293 12.51 -3.48 -29.63
N GLY A 294 11.83 -4.61 -29.83
CA GLY A 294 12.36 -5.68 -30.66
C GLY A 294 12.79 -5.11 -31.99
N SER A 295 14.05 -5.31 -32.37
CA SER A 295 14.56 -4.83 -33.64
C SER A 295 13.71 -5.45 -34.75
N PRO A 296 13.17 -4.67 -35.72
CA PRO A 296 12.43 -5.25 -36.82
C PRO A 296 13.38 -6.18 -37.56
N SER A 297 13.10 -7.49 -37.54
CA SER A 297 13.85 -8.45 -38.33
C SER A 297 13.66 -8.07 -39.80
N ALA A 298 14.76 -7.65 -40.43
CA ALA A 298 14.78 -7.45 -41.87
C ALA A 298 14.31 -8.74 -42.55
N ARG A 299 13.26 -8.61 -43.37
CA ARG A 299 12.81 -9.64 -44.31
C ARG A 299 13.37 -9.35 -45.68
#